data_AF-A0A8J7I3J2-F1
#
_entry.id   AF-A0A8J7I3J2-F1
#
_cell.length_a   1.000
_cell.length_b   1.000
_cell.length_c   1.000
_cell.angle_alpha   90.00
_cell.angle_beta   90.00
_cell.angle_gamma   90.00
#
_symmetry.space_group_name_H-M   'P 1'
#
loop_
_entity.id
_entity.type
_entity.pdbx_description
1 polymer ?
#
loop_
_entity_poly.entity_id
_entity_poly.type
_entity_poly.pdbx_seq_one_letter_code
_entity_poly.pdbx_strand_id
1 'polypeptide(L)'
;MNNAQLDDTLGVFIPPGEDGQGIGYFNREGLGGSVAGTPGSIAFVVAIHELGHALGLAHPHDNGGGSPIYPGVTSPFRSLGNLDLNQGIYTTMSYNPGFYSQNGNQSGLGYGLQSTPMAFDIAAIQYLYGKNNSYKTGNDTYYLPSVNQSGTSYSCIWDAGGIDTINGISAQSDVTIDLNDASLNTAQDGAGAGGYVSSAKGIFGGFTIANSVVIENAIGSNFNDRVIGNEFNNNLVGNDGNDSIDGGAGNDSLNGGNGNDRLIGRGGSDRLTGGAGNDVLIGGAGNDVLVGGTGADRFLYDTEGAFARADVGQDSISDFNRSQGDKIVLDRTTFTVLSSTSGNSLAANDFAIAGLDVLGIPLTGELLNAKIVYNSRNGSLYYNQNGTAVGFGSGGLFATFSNVPTLAASDFIVQA
;
A
#
# COMPACT_ATOMS: atom_id res chain seq x y z
N MET A 1 -24.42 19.84 -22.48
CA MET A 1 -23.99 20.45 -21.21
C MET A 1 -22.67 21.15 -21.46
N ASN A 2 -22.44 22.33 -20.90
CA ASN A 2 -21.14 23.00 -20.93
C ASN A 2 -20.26 22.55 -19.73
N ASN A 3 -18.96 22.85 -19.73
CA ASN A 3 -18.04 22.43 -18.64
C ASN A 3 -18.53 22.83 -17.25
N ALA A 4 -19.13 24.02 -17.11
CA ALA A 4 -19.68 24.49 -15.83
C ALA A 4 -20.92 23.69 -15.35
N GLN A 5 -21.69 23.09 -16.26
CA GLN A 5 -22.80 22.20 -15.94
C GLN A 5 -22.34 20.77 -15.63
N LEU A 6 -21.17 20.36 -16.15
CA LEU A 6 -20.50 19.10 -15.78
C LEU A 6 -19.86 19.21 -14.39
N ASP A 7 -19.29 20.36 -14.02
CA ASP A 7 -18.79 20.65 -12.66
C ASP A 7 -19.89 20.46 -11.60
N ASP A 8 -21.08 20.98 -11.86
CA ASP A 8 -22.25 20.86 -10.98
C ASP A 8 -22.85 19.44 -10.96
N THR A 9 -22.51 18.56 -11.91
CA THR A 9 -23.08 17.20 -11.99
C THR A 9 -22.09 16.14 -11.51
N LEU A 10 -20.78 16.34 -11.71
CA LEU A 10 -19.70 15.49 -11.18
C LEU A 10 -19.34 15.89 -9.74
N GLY A 11 -19.49 17.16 -9.37
CA GLY A 11 -19.29 17.65 -8.01
C GLY A 11 -20.40 17.28 -7.02
N VAL A 12 -21.50 16.67 -7.51
CA VAL A 12 -22.62 16.16 -6.67
C VAL A 12 -22.30 14.77 -6.09
N PHE A 13 -21.29 14.08 -6.61
CA PHE A 13 -20.81 12.81 -6.05
C PHE A 13 -19.64 13.08 -5.11
N ILE A 14 -19.96 13.56 -3.90
CA ILE A 14 -18.97 13.86 -2.86
C ILE A 14 -18.36 12.54 -2.35
N PRO A 15 -17.04 12.29 -2.50
CA PRO A 15 -16.33 11.22 -1.78
C PRO A 15 -16.31 11.51 -0.26
N PRO A 16 -16.06 10.50 0.61
CA PRO A 16 -16.25 10.60 2.06
C PRO A 16 -15.51 11.79 2.67
N GLY A 17 -16.22 12.55 3.51
CA GLY A 17 -15.81 13.89 3.96
C GLY A 17 -14.85 13.94 5.15
N GLU A 18 -14.18 15.08 5.27
CA GLU A 18 -12.99 15.44 6.05
C GLU A 18 -13.09 15.40 7.60
N ASP A 19 -14.25 15.07 8.19
CA ASP A 19 -14.54 15.40 9.60
C ASP A 19 -14.61 14.20 10.58
N GLY A 20 -14.00 13.05 10.29
CA GLY A 20 -14.08 11.89 11.20
C GLY A 20 -15.49 11.29 11.30
N GLN A 21 -16.34 11.66 10.36
CA GLN A 21 -17.66 11.12 10.11
C GLN A 21 -17.60 10.54 8.71
N GLY A 22 -17.11 9.30 8.58
CA GLY A 22 -16.87 8.60 7.30
C GLY A 22 -18.13 8.24 6.54
N ILE A 23 -19.01 9.20 6.35
CA ILE A 23 -20.25 9.11 5.58
C ILE A 23 -20.47 10.52 5.04
N GLY A 24 -20.56 10.68 3.72
CA GLY A 24 -21.27 11.83 3.16
C GLY A 24 -22.66 11.85 3.81
N TYR A 25 -22.86 12.75 4.76
CA TYR A 25 -24.07 12.80 5.57
C TYR A 25 -25.29 13.14 4.70
N PHE A 26 -26.02 12.10 4.31
CA PHE A 26 -27.47 12.09 4.34
C PHE A 26 -27.94 10.82 5.06
N ASN A 27 -27.52 10.62 6.31
CA ASN A 27 -28.25 9.72 7.20
C ASN A 27 -28.40 10.35 8.59
N ARG A 28 -29.59 10.91 8.83
CA ARG A 28 -30.17 10.89 10.16
C ARG A 28 -31.21 9.76 10.15
N GLU A 29 -30.87 8.72 10.89
CA GLU A 29 -31.72 7.63 11.40
C GLU A 29 -31.70 6.34 10.60
N GLY A 30 -30.86 5.42 11.08
CA GLY A 30 -30.83 4.03 10.67
C GLY A 30 -32.19 3.39 10.81
N LEU A 31 -32.84 3.15 9.67
CA LEU A 31 -33.85 2.13 9.48
C LEU A 31 -33.68 1.58 8.07
N GLY A 32 -33.44 0.27 7.97
CA GLY A 32 -33.59 -0.46 6.72
C GLY A 32 -35.00 -0.23 6.18
N GLY A 33 -35.08 0.42 5.04
CA GLY A 33 -36.35 0.76 4.42
C GLY A 33 -36.10 1.55 3.15
N SER A 34 -36.66 1.04 2.05
CA SER A 34 -36.60 1.59 0.71
C SER A 34 -37.10 3.04 0.67
N VAL A 35 -36.19 4.01 0.79
CA VAL A 35 -36.49 5.40 0.44
C VAL A 35 -35.87 5.67 -0.93
N ALA A 36 -36.70 6.12 -1.87
CA ALA A 36 -36.22 6.51 -3.18
C ALA A 36 -35.22 7.66 -3.04
N GLY A 37 -34.02 7.52 -3.61
CA GLY A 37 -33.04 8.60 -3.76
C GLY A 37 -31.97 8.72 -2.68
N THR A 38 -31.86 7.79 -1.71
CA THR A 38 -30.75 7.80 -0.73
C THR A 38 -29.50 7.11 -1.31
N PRO A 39 -28.28 7.66 -1.15
CA PRO A 39 -27.04 6.97 -1.49
C PRO A 39 -26.99 5.55 -0.90
N GLY A 40 -26.50 4.58 -1.67
CA GLY A 40 -26.49 3.17 -1.25
C GLY A 40 -27.84 2.45 -1.37
N SER A 41 -28.83 3.04 -2.03
CA SER A 41 -30.10 2.39 -2.39
C SER A 41 -30.14 1.99 -3.86
N ILE A 42 -30.97 1.00 -4.20
CA ILE A 42 -31.10 0.56 -5.60
C ILE A 42 -31.65 1.66 -6.49
N ALA A 43 -32.55 2.50 -5.94
CA ALA A 43 -33.11 3.64 -6.66
C ALA A 43 -32.03 4.68 -7.00
N PHE A 44 -31.06 4.87 -6.11
CA PHE A 44 -29.93 5.77 -6.33
C PHE A 44 -28.94 5.21 -7.36
N VAL A 45 -28.61 3.92 -7.28
CA VAL A 45 -27.81 3.24 -8.32
C VAL A 45 -28.48 3.36 -9.69
N VAL A 46 -29.79 3.12 -9.77
CA VAL A 46 -30.55 3.27 -11.02
C VAL A 46 -30.51 4.71 -11.52
N ALA A 47 -30.60 5.71 -10.63
CA ALA A 47 -30.50 7.11 -11.04
C ALA A 47 -29.12 7.44 -11.66
N ILE A 48 -28.02 6.98 -11.07
CA ILE A 48 -26.67 7.14 -11.63
C ILE A 48 -26.55 6.38 -12.96
N HIS A 49 -27.07 5.16 -13.02
CA HIS A 49 -27.06 4.32 -14.22
C HIS A 49 -27.75 5.00 -15.41
N GLU A 50 -28.99 5.48 -15.22
CA GLU A 50 -29.74 6.15 -16.28
C GLU A 50 -29.13 7.51 -16.65
N LEU A 51 -28.52 8.21 -15.69
CA LEU A 51 -27.73 9.41 -15.98
C LEU A 51 -26.51 9.07 -16.86
N GLY A 52 -25.84 7.95 -16.59
CA GLY A 52 -24.78 7.42 -17.44
C GLY A 52 -25.24 7.24 -18.89
N HIS A 53 -26.41 6.65 -19.12
CA HIS A 53 -27.00 6.56 -20.46
C HIS A 53 -27.28 7.94 -21.09
N ALA A 54 -27.84 8.87 -20.33
CA ALA A 54 -28.08 10.23 -20.81
C ALA A 54 -26.77 10.97 -21.19
N LEU A 55 -25.66 10.58 -20.56
CA LEU A 55 -24.29 11.05 -20.84
C LEU A 55 -23.54 10.20 -21.88
N GLY A 56 -24.21 9.25 -22.53
CA GLY A 56 -23.64 8.47 -23.63
C GLY A 56 -22.86 7.22 -23.21
N LEU A 57 -22.96 6.79 -21.95
CA LEU A 57 -22.42 5.49 -21.52
C LEU A 57 -23.33 4.34 -21.94
N ALA A 58 -22.72 3.20 -22.24
CA ALA A 58 -23.40 1.95 -22.57
C ALA A 58 -23.07 0.84 -21.55
N HIS A 59 -23.83 -0.26 -21.57
CA HIS A 59 -23.58 -1.41 -20.71
C HIS A 59 -22.29 -2.18 -21.09
N PRO A 60 -21.65 -2.93 -20.17
CA PRO A 60 -20.38 -3.60 -20.46
C PRO A 60 -20.43 -4.99 -21.13
N HIS A 61 -21.59 -5.60 -21.48
CA HIS A 61 -21.67 -7.04 -21.87
C HIS A 61 -22.51 -7.45 -23.11
N ASP A 62 -22.46 -8.76 -23.39
CA ASP A 62 -22.71 -9.46 -24.65
C ASP A 62 -24.18 -9.91 -24.92
N ASN A 63 -25.07 -9.98 -23.93
CA ASN A 63 -26.41 -10.58 -24.10
C ASN A 63 -27.50 -9.51 -24.33
N GLY A 64 -27.43 -8.82 -25.46
CA GLY A 64 -28.46 -7.85 -25.86
C GLY A 64 -28.13 -6.93 -27.05
N GLY A 65 -26.92 -7.00 -27.62
CA GLY A 65 -26.53 -6.17 -28.76
C GLY A 65 -26.09 -4.73 -28.41
N GLY A 66 -25.66 -4.50 -27.17
CA GLY A 66 -25.10 -3.21 -26.74
C GLY A 66 -23.67 -2.96 -27.24
N SER A 67 -23.32 -1.68 -27.37
CA SER A 67 -21.96 -1.20 -27.65
C SER A 67 -21.13 -1.13 -26.36
N PRO A 68 -19.79 -1.22 -26.41
CA PRO A 68 -18.96 -1.11 -25.23
C PRO A 68 -19.05 0.26 -24.57
N ILE A 69 -18.85 0.31 -23.25
CA ILE A 69 -18.89 1.54 -22.44
C ILE A 69 -17.86 2.58 -22.89
N TYR A 70 -16.71 2.13 -23.43
CA TYR A 70 -15.67 3.01 -23.97
C TYR A 70 -15.86 3.24 -25.47
N PRO A 71 -15.92 4.51 -25.92
CA PRO A 71 -15.90 4.81 -27.34
C PRO A 71 -14.59 4.33 -27.97
N GLY A 72 -14.70 3.66 -29.12
CA GLY A 72 -13.55 3.11 -29.84
C GLY A 72 -13.14 1.70 -29.41
N VAL A 73 -13.67 1.17 -28.31
CA VAL A 73 -13.63 -0.27 -28.06
C VAL A 73 -14.60 -0.94 -29.06
N THR A 74 -14.18 -2.03 -29.68
CA THR A 74 -14.96 -2.72 -30.72
C THR A 74 -15.66 -3.98 -30.23
N SER A 75 -15.35 -4.43 -29.00
CA SER A 75 -15.96 -5.60 -28.36
C SER A 75 -16.37 -5.33 -26.91
N PRO A 76 -17.56 -5.76 -26.45
CA PRO A 76 -17.94 -5.73 -25.04
C PRO A 76 -16.96 -6.49 -24.15
N PHE A 77 -16.91 -6.13 -22.85
CA PHE A 77 -16.14 -6.88 -21.87
C PHE A 77 -16.85 -8.21 -21.59
N ARG A 78 -16.29 -9.31 -22.08
CA ARG A 78 -16.85 -10.65 -21.86
C ARG A 78 -16.89 -10.95 -20.38
N SER A 79 -18.02 -11.48 -19.91
CA SER A 79 -18.10 -12.05 -18.56
C SER A 79 -17.27 -13.35 -18.50
N LEU A 80 -16.22 -13.34 -17.69
CA LEU A 80 -15.30 -14.48 -17.49
C LEU A 80 -15.44 -15.09 -16.07
N GLY A 81 -16.31 -14.55 -15.22
CA GLY A 81 -16.62 -15.11 -13.89
C GLY A 81 -16.65 -14.06 -12.78
N ASN A 82 -16.34 -14.47 -11.55
CA ASN A 82 -16.53 -13.66 -10.34
C ASN A 82 -15.59 -12.44 -10.22
N LEU A 83 -14.68 -12.21 -11.16
CA LEU A 83 -13.73 -11.08 -11.17
C LEU A 83 -13.65 -10.43 -12.56
N ASP A 84 -14.75 -10.49 -13.32
CA ASP A 84 -14.79 -9.82 -14.62
C ASP A 84 -15.16 -8.34 -14.51
N LEU A 85 -14.74 -7.59 -15.54
CA LEU A 85 -14.88 -6.13 -15.59
C LEU A 85 -16.32 -5.66 -15.83
N ASN A 86 -17.24 -6.59 -16.10
CA ASN A 86 -18.66 -6.33 -16.25
C ASN A 86 -19.38 -6.52 -14.89
N GLN A 87 -18.83 -6.02 -13.80
CA GLN A 87 -19.46 -6.12 -12.48
C GLN A 87 -19.69 -4.75 -11.86
N GLY A 88 -20.71 -4.68 -11.00
CA GLY A 88 -21.08 -3.48 -10.25
C GLY A 88 -19.92 -2.82 -9.48
N ILE A 89 -18.90 -3.57 -9.09
CA ILE A 89 -17.73 -3.02 -8.37
C ILE A 89 -16.81 -2.17 -9.26
N TYR A 90 -16.89 -2.32 -10.58
CA TYR A 90 -16.08 -1.56 -11.53
C TYR A 90 -16.90 -0.48 -12.24
N THR A 91 -18.20 -0.71 -12.45
CA THR A 91 -19.11 0.18 -13.19
C THR A 91 -20.55 0.08 -12.68
N THR A 92 -21.20 1.23 -12.53
CA THR A 92 -22.65 1.33 -12.28
C THR A 92 -23.48 0.95 -13.51
N MET A 93 -22.87 0.90 -14.70
CA MET A 93 -23.52 0.50 -15.95
C MET A 93 -23.70 -1.02 -16.07
N SER A 94 -23.16 -1.83 -15.15
CA SER A 94 -23.36 -3.28 -15.20
C SER A 94 -24.69 -3.71 -14.56
N TYR A 95 -25.37 -4.67 -15.21
CA TYR A 95 -26.46 -5.43 -14.61
C TYR A 95 -25.99 -6.65 -13.83
N ASN A 96 -24.72 -7.06 -13.98
CA ASN A 96 -24.18 -8.14 -13.19
C ASN A 96 -23.88 -7.59 -11.79
N PRO A 97 -24.58 -8.09 -10.75
CA PRO A 97 -24.20 -7.74 -9.40
C PRO A 97 -22.72 -8.09 -9.19
N GLY A 98 -21.95 -7.14 -8.65
CA GLY A 98 -20.64 -7.42 -8.04
C GLY A 98 -20.84 -8.16 -6.71
N PHE A 99 -20.10 -7.80 -5.66
CA PHE A 99 -20.25 -8.33 -4.30
C PHE A 99 -21.60 -7.96 -3.60
N TYR A 100 -22.71 -7.96 -4.33
CA TYR A 100 -24.07 -7.89 -3.80
C TYR A 100 -24.53 -9.24 -3.30
N SER A 101 -25.02 -9.29 -2.07
CA SER A 101 -26.02 -10.30 -1.71
C SER A 101 -27.26 -9.59 -1.21
N GLN A 102 -28.30 -9.52 -2.03
CA GLN A 102 -29.65 -9.35 -1.51
C GLN A 102 -30.35 -10.68 -1.18
N ASN A 103 -29.84 -11.85 -1.62
CA ASN A 103 -30.25 -13.18 -1.10
C ASN A 103 -29.50 -14.36 -1.79
N GLY A 104 -28.28 -14.70 -1.34
CA GLY A 104 -27.56 -15.97 -1.63
C GLY A 104 -26.94 -16.04 -3.02
N ASN A 105 -25.64 -16.26 -3.23
CA ASN A 105 -24.72 -17.11 -2.49
C ASN A 105 -23.27 -16.73 -2.88
N GLN A 106 -22.70 -15.73 -2.20
CA GLN A 106 -21.26 -15.60 -1.97
C GLN A 106 -21.14 -15.29 -0.47
N SER A 107 -20.83 -16.34 0.29
CA SER A 107 -20.62 -16.29 1.73
C SER A 107 -19.43 -15.39 2.07
N GLY A 108 -19.66 -14.29 2.77
CA GLY A 108 -18.62 -13.74 3.65
C GLY A 108 -18.60 -12.22 3.85
N LEU A 109 -18.91 -11.40 2.84
CA LEU A 109 -18.40 -10.01 2.88
C LEU A 109 -19.44 -8.88 3.05
N GLY A 110 -20.74 -9.16 2.92
CA GLY A 110 -21.79 -8.29 3.47
C GLY A 110 -21.79 -6.80 3.08
N TYR A 111 -21.47 -6.42 1.84
CA TYR A 111 -21.40 -5.01 1.43
C TYR A 111 -22.73 -4.46 0.85
N GLY A 112 -22.89 -3.12 0.81
CA GLY A 112 -24.06 -2.39 0.26
C GLY A 112 -23.91 -1.93 -1.20
N LEU A 113 -24.72 -0.96 -1.66
CA LEU A 113 -24.83 -0.51 -3.07
C LEU A 113 -23.93 0.68 -3.42
N GLN A 114 -23.64 0.88 -4.72
CA GLN A 114 -22.81 2.01 -5.13
C GLN A 114 -23.47 3.35 -4.77
N SER A 115 -22.67 4.29 -4.28
CA SER A 115 -23.04 5.67 -3.97
C SER A 115 -22.37 6.70 -4.87
N THR A 116 -21.50 6.28 -5.78
CA THR A 116 -20.86 7.15 -6.79
C THR A 116 -20.73 6.41 -8.12
N PRO A 117 -20.44 7.12 -9.23
CA PRO A 117 -19.79 6.51 -10.38
C PRO A 117 -18.55 5.72 -9.92
N MET A 118 -18.36 4.53 -10.50
CA MET A 118 -17.21 3.67 -10.18
C MET A 118 -16.04 3.98 -11.13
N ALA A 119 -14.88 3.35 -10.90
CA ALA A 119 -13.65 3.66 -11.63
C ALA A 119 -13.80 3.62 -13.17
N PHE A 120 -14.60 2.69 -13.73
CA PHE A 120 -14.86 2.64 -15.16
C PHE A 120 -15.79 3.75 -15.64
N ASP A 121 -16.81 4.09 -14.86
CA ASP A 121 -17.75 5.15 -15.22
C ASP A 121 -17.00 6.48 -15.28
N ILE A 122 -16.14 6.74 -14.29
CA ILE A 122 -15.28 7.93 -14.22
C ILE A 122 -14.37 7.98 -15.45
N ALA A 123 -13.63 6.91 -15.73
CA ALA A 123 -12.72 6.90 -16.87
C ALA A 123 -13.44 7.03 -18.23
N ALA A 124 -14.62 6.42 -18.40
CA ALA A 124 -15.42 6.54 -19.63
C ALA A 124 -15.98 7.95 -19.83
N ILE A 125 -16.50 8.58 -18.78
CA ILE A 125 -16.98 9.98 -18.82
C ILE A 125 -15.83 10.94 -19.09
N GLN A 126 -14.66 10.73 -18.47
CA GLN A 126 -13.48 11.55 -18.70
C GLN A 126 -12.94 11.40 -20.14
N TYR A 127 -13.08 10.22 -20.75
CA TYR A 127 -12.76 10.05 -22.16
C TYR A 127 -13.68 10.90 -23.06
N LEU A 128 -14.99 10.90 -22.78
CA LEU A 128 -15.98 11.62 -23.58
C LEU A 128 -15.90 13.14 -23.44
N TYR A 129 -15.63 13.62 -22.21
CA TYR A 129 -15.81 15.03 -21.86
C TYR A 129 -14.55 15.71 -21.30
N GLY A 130 -13.46 14.96 -21.11
CA GLY A 130 -12.25 15.43 -20.46
C GLY A 130 -12.26 15.22 -18.94
N LYS A 131 -11.07 15.23 -18.34
CA LYS A 131 -10.88 15.16 -16.88
C LYS A 131 -11.27 16.46 -16.21
N ASN A 132 -11.94 16.38 -15.06
CA ASN A 132 -12.21 17.55 -14.23
C ASN A 132 -11.01 17.84 -13.33
N ASN A 133 -10.08 18.67 -13.80
CA ASN A 133 -8.86 19.02 -13.08
C ASN A 133 -9.06 20.11 -12.01
N SER A 134 -10.30 20.54 -11.74
CA SER A 134 -10.61 21.57 -10.74
C SER A 134 -11.37 21.00 -9.53
N TYR A 135 -11.68 19.70 -9.56
CA TYR A 135 -12.38 19.03 -8.48
C TYR A 135 -11.39 18.53 -7.44
N LYS A 136 -11.58 18.89 -6.16
CA LYS A 136 -10.75 18.42 -5.04
C LYS A 136 -9.25 18.57 -5.37
N THR A 137 -8.80 19.82 -5.43
CA THR A 137 -7.39 20.16 -5.69
C THR A 137 -6.63 20.50 -4.40
N GLY A 138 -7.25 20.21 -3.25
CA GLY A 138 -6.75 20.56 -1.93
C GLY A 138 -6.08 19.36 -1.28
N ASN A 139 -5.73 19.45 0.00
CA ASN A 139 -5.33 18.27 0.74
C ASN A 139 -6.59 17.66 1.35
N ASP A 140 -7.04 16.55 0.81
CA ASP A 140 -8.34 15.96 1.10
C ASP A 140 -8.19 14.70 1.97
N THR A 141 -9.20 14.41 2.81
CA THR A 141 -9.19 13.22 3.68
C THR A 141 -10.44 12.37 3.48
N TYR A 142 -10.23 11.11 3.12
CA TYR A 142 -11.22 10.09 2.80
C TYR A 142 -11.35 9.07 3.92
N TYR A 143 -12.44 9.11 4.67
CA TYR A 143 -12.61 8.24 5.83
C TYR A 143 -13.28 6.90 5.47
N LEU A 144 -12.69 5.81 5.95
CA LEU A 144 -13.31 4.49 5.89
C LEU A 144 -14.46 4.41 6.90
N PRO A 145 -15.57 3.72 6.55
CA PRO A 145 -16.70 3.56 7.44
C PRO A 145 -16.33 2.72 8.66
N SER A 146 -17.02 2.98 9.77
CA SER A 146 -16.73 2.31 11.04
C SER A 146 -17.06 0.81 11.07
N VAL A 147 -17.92 0.34 10.17
CA VAL A 147 -18.39 -1.04 10.13
C VAL A 147 -18.53 -1.52 8.69
N ASN A 148 -17.96 -2.68 8.35
CA ASN A 148 -18.27 -3.42 7.11
C ASN A 148 -19.60 -4.18 7.27
N GLN A 149 -20.71 -3.47 7.38
CA GLN A 149 -22.05 -4.07 7.54
C GLN A 149 -22.86 -4.06 6.24
N SER A 150 -23.80 -5.00 6.13
CA SER A 150 -24.82 -5.01 5.08
C SER A 150 -25.51 -3.63 5.02
N GLY A 151 -25.24 -2.88 3.96
CA GLY A 151 -25.70 -1.50 3.80
C GLY A 151 -24.59 -0.44 3.69
N THR A 152 -23.30 -0.77 3.85
CA THR A 152 -22.21 0.17 3.52
C THR A 152 -22.11 0.40 2.03
N SER A 153 -22.14 1.67 1.60
CA SER A 153 -22.13 2.00 0.17
C SER A 153 -20.72 1.95 -0.40
N TYR A 154 -20.60 1.54 -1.66
CA TYR A 154 -19.34 1.59 -2.39
C TYR A 154 -19.16 2.93 -3.07
N SER A 155 -17.96 3.51 -2.99
CA SER A 155 -17.63 4.72 -3.74
C SER A 155 -16.27 4.62 -4.42
N CYS A 156 -16.08 5.44 -5.44
CA CYS A 156 -14.79 5.64 -6.08
C CYS A 156 -14.31 7.06 -5.80
N ILE A 157 -13.04 7.21 -5.41
CA ILE A 157 -12.41 8.50 -5.21
C ILE A 157 -12.00 9.06 -6.57
N TRP A 158 -12.42 10.29 -6.87
CA TRP A 158 -11.84 11.14 -7.90
C TRP A 158 -11.28 12.38 -7.21
N ASP A 159 -10.00 12.66 -7.45
CA ASP A 159 -9.26 13.78 -6.89
C ASP A 159 -8.34 14.32 -7.99
N ALA A 160 -8.24 15.65 -8.11
CA ALA A 160 -7.45 16.28 -9.16
C ALA A 160 -6.08 16.77 -8.68
N GLY A 161 -5.76 16.61 -7.40
CA GLY A 161 -4.44 16.83 -6.85
C GLY A 161 -4.49 17.36 -5.44
N GLY A 162 -3.37 17.26 -4.75
CA GLY A 162 -3.39 17.45 -3.32
C GLY A 162 -2.25 16.72 -2.66
N ILE A 163 -2.30 16.68 -1.34
CA ILE A 163 -1.66 15.65 -0.55
C ILE A 163 -2.79 15.01 0.25
N ASP A 164 -3.21 13.84 -0.19
CA ASP A 164 -4.49 13.28 0.20
C ASP A 164 -4.32 12.09 1.13
N THR A 165 -5.33 11.84 1.97
CA THR A 165 -5.26 10.84 3.02
C THR A 165 -6.45 9.90 2.99
N ILE A 166 -6.22 8.59 3.00
CA ILE A 166 -7.24 7.62 3.39
C ILE A 166 -7.13 7.35 4.89
N ASN A 167 -8.22 7.54 5.63
CA ASN A 167 -8.25 7.45 7.08
C ASN A 167 -9.17 6.33 7.58
N GLY A 168 -8.55 5.27 8.10
CA GLY A 168 -9.18 4.07 8.65
C GLY A 168 -9.56 4.16 10.13
N ILE A 169 -9.27 5.26 10.83
CA ILE A 169 -9.35 5.32 12.31
C ILE A 169 -10.74 5.00 12.88
N SER A 170 -11.79 5.21 12.08
CA SER A 170 -13.17 4.96 12.51
C SER A 170 -13.55 3.48 12.44
N ALA A 171 -12.80 2.66 11.70
CA ALA A 171 -13.07 1.24 11.49
C ALA A 171 -12.96 0.45 12.81
N GLN A 172 -13.92 -0.46 13.00
CA GLN A 172 -14.01 -1.34 14.17
C GLN A 172 -13.47 -2.75 13.89
N SER A 173 -12.64 -2.89 12.85
CA SER A 173 -12.00 -4.14 12.42
C SER A 173 -10.76 -3.82 11.61
N ASP A 174 -9.92 -4.84 11.40
CA ASP A 174 -8.84 -4.86 10.41
C ASP A 174 -9.28 -4.22 9.08
N VAL A 175 -8.47 -3.29 8.56
CA VAL A 175 -8.64 -2.67 7.24
C VAL A 175 -7.49 -3.06 6.32
N THR A 176 -7.78 -3.07 5.02
CA THR A 176 -6.72 -3.11 3.99
C THR A 176 -6.81 -1.85 3.15
N ILE A 177 -5.78 -1.02 3.20
CA ILE A 177 -5.64 0.19 2.39
C ILE A 177 -4.55 -0.07 1.36
N ASP A 178 -4.90 -0.03 0.08
CA ASP A 178 -3.96 -0.12 -1.04
C ASP A 178 -4.03 1.20 -1.82
N LEU A 179 -2.96 2.00 -1.75
CA LEU A 179 -2.84 3.29 -2.40
C LEU A 179 -2.43 3.19 -3.87
N ASN A 180 -2.12 1.99 -4.37
CA ASN A 180 -1.86 1.79 -5.79
C ASN A 180 -3.10 2.18 -6.58
N ASP A 181 -2.91 2.99 -7.62
CA ASP A 181 -4.01 3.40 -8.48
C ASP A 181 -4.70 2.18 -9.10
N ALA A 182 -5.95 2.37 -9.53
CA ALA A 182 -6.56 1.41 -10.43
C ALA A 182 -5.82 1.47 -11.77
N SER A 183 -4.75 0.66 -11.89
CA SER A 183 -3.89 0.69 -13.08
C SER A 183 -4.70 0.39 -14.33
N LEU A 184 -4.70 1.33 -15.28
CA LEU A 184 -5.22 1.15 -16.63
C LEU A 184 -4.25 0.27 -17.43
N ASN A 185 -4.33 -1.05 -17.27
CA ASN A 185 -3.58 -1.98 -18.11
C ASN A 185 -4.21 -2.06 -19.51
N THR A 186 -3.39 -2.17 -20.55
CA THR A 186 -3.90 -2.52 -21.88
C THR A 186 -4.43 -3.96 -21.81
N ALA A 187 -5.68 -4.18 -22.21
CA ALA A 187 -6.17 -5.54 -22.40
C ALA A 187 -5.29 -6.22 -23.44
N GLN A 188 -4.42 -7.15 -23.03
CA GLN A 188 -3.57 -7.88 -23.96
C GLN A 188 -4.35 -9.03 -24.62
N ASP A 189 -5.41 -8.69 -25.34
CA ASP A 189 -6.23 -9.65 -26.08
C ASP A 189 -6.18 -9.32 -27.58
N GLY A 190 -5.01 -9.54 -28.19
CA GLY A 190 -4.86 -9.66 -29.64
C GLY A 190 -4.93 -8.35 -30.45
N ALA A 191 -4.26 -8.38 -31.60
CA ALA A 191 -4.02 -7.23 -32.46
C ALA A 191 -5.31 -6.46 -32.84
N GLY A 192 -5.47 -5.24 -32.30
CA GLY A 192 -6.48 -4.28 -32.74
C GLY A 192 -7.31 -3.59 -31.64
N ALA A 193 -7.19 -3.98 -30.36
CA ALA A 193 -7.96 -3.37 -29.28
C ALA A 193 -7.16 -2.25 -28.57
N GLY A 194 -7.42 -0.99 -28.93
CA GLY A 194 -6.89 0.19 -28.21
C GLY A 194 -7.75 0.60 -27.02
N GLY A 195 -7.96 -0.30 -26.05
CA GLY A 195 -8.78 -0.06 -24.85
C GLY A 195 -7.99 -0.18 -23.54
N TYR A 196 -8.13 0.82 -22.68
CA TYR A 196 -7.54 0.87 -21.33
C TYR A 196 -8.45 0.13 -20.32
N VAL A 197 -7.89 -0.73 -19.46
CA VAL A 197 -8.62 -1.51 -18.44
C VAL A 197 -8.13 -1.13 -17.06
N SER A 198 -8.95 -0.51 -16.21
CA SER A 198 -8.60 -0.32 -14.81
C SER A 198 -8.91 -1.57 -13.97
N SER A 199 -7.90 -2.25 -13.43
CA SER A 199 -8.16 -3.19 -12.33
C SER A 199 -8.24 -2.37 -11.05
N ALA A 200 -9.42 -2.25 -10.43
CA ALA A 200 -9.54 -1.58 -9.13
C ALA A 200 -8.76 -2.40 -8.08
N LYS A 201 -7.53 -1.98 -7.79
CA LYS A 201 -6.79 -2.43 -6.61
C LYS A 201 -7.36 -1.70 -5.40
N GLY A 202 -7.58 -2.48 -4.34
CA GLY A 202 -8.72 -2.30 -3.45
C GLY A 202 -8.38 -1.65 -2.12
N ILE A 203 -9.29 -0.78 -1.67
CA ILE A 203 -9.44 -0.45 -0.25
C ILE A 203 -10.55 -1.35 0.30
N PHE A 204 -10.18 -2.33 1.14
CA PHE A 204 -11.18 -3.11 1.89
C PHE A 204 -11.87 -2.16 2.88
N GLY A 205 -13.18 -1.96 2.69
CA GLY A 205 -13.95 -0.90 3.35
C GLY A 205 -15.00 -0.25 2.45
N GLY A 206 -14.98 -0.55 1.15
CA GLY A 206 -15.98 -0.05 0.19
C GLY A 206 -15.48 1.06 -0.74
N PHE A 207 -14.17 1.23 -0.91
CA PHE A 207 -13.61 2.25 -1.80
C PHE A 207 -12.76 1.67 -2.94
N THR A 208 -12.79 2.38 -4.06
CA THR A 208 -11.81 2.26 -5.14
C THR A 208 -11.18 3.62 -5.43
N ILE A 209 -9.96 3.65 -5.95
CA ILE A 209 -9.29 4.88 -6.39
C ILE A 209 -9.42 4.95 -7.92
N ALA A 210 -9.89 6.07 -8.47
CA ALA A 210 -9.97 6.24 -9.92
C ALA A 210 -8.57 6.32 -10.54
N ASN A 211 -8.45 6.02 -11.83
CA ASN A 211 -7.14 6.08 -12.49
C ASN A 211 -6.56 7.51 -12.47
N SER A 212 -5.23 7.61 -12.33
CA SER A 212 -4.49 8.86 -12.24
C SER A 212 -4.80 9.71 -10.99
N VAL A 213 -5.59 9.20 -10.05
CA VAL A 213 -5.67 9.76 -8.71
C VAL A 213 -4.46 9.25 -7.94
N VAL A 214 -3.74 10.16 -7.31
CA VAL A 214 -2.64 9.84 -6.40
C VAL A 214 -3.14 10.11 -4.99
N ILE A 215 -2.92 9.16 -4.09
CA ILE A 215 -3.14 9.34 -2.66
C ILE A 215 -1.79 9.09 -1.99
N GLU A 216 -1.33 10.03 -1.18
CA GLU A 216 0.00 9.97 -0.56
C GLU A 216 -0.04 9.42 0.86
N ASN A 217 -1.18 9.51 1.56
CA ASN A 217 -1.23 9.14 2.97
C ASN A 217 -2.28 8.08 3.25
N ALA A 218 -1.97 7.18 4.18
CA ALA A 218 -2.89 6.21 4.72
C ALA A 218 -2.75 6.11 6.24
N ILE A 219 -3.89 6.00 6.92
CA ILE A 219 -3.97 5.76 8.36
C ILE A 219 -4.83 4.51 8.54
N GLY A 220 -4.31 3.51 9.25
CA GLY A 220 -5.02 2.31 9.66
C GLY A 220 -6.14 2.59 10.66
N SER A 221 -6.77 1.52 11.08
CA SER A 221 -7.72 1.45 12.18
C SER A 221 -6.98 1.36 13.53
N ASN A 222 -7.55 0.68 14.53
CA ASN A 222 -6.86 0.31 15.79
C ASN A 222 -6.79 -1.22 15.92
N PHE A 223 -6.75 -1.93 14.78
CA PHE A 223 -6.76 -3.38 14.66
C PHE A 223 -5.65 -3.83 13.71
N ASN A 224 -5.56 -5.11 13.35
CA ASN A 224 -4.43 -5.61 12.57
C ASN A 224 -4.63 -5.27 11.09
N ASP A 225 -3.99 -4.21 10.64
CA ASP A 225 -4.23 -3.63 9.33
C ASP A 225 -3.20 -4.05 8.31
N ARG A 226 -3.58 -3.90 7.04
CA ARG A 226 -2.66 -4.00 5.90
C ARG A 226 -2.67 -2.69 5.15
N VAL A 227 -1.56 -1.96 5.17
CA VAL A 227 -1.41 -0.69 4.47
C VAL A 227 -0.34 -0.84 3.39
N ILE A 228 -0.66 -0.48 2.15
CA ILE A 228 0.22 -0.58 0.99
C ILE A 228 0.26 0.79 0.31
N GLY A 229 1.44 1.37 0.20
CA GLY A 229 1.71 2.57 -0.56
C GLY A 229 1.80 2.31 -2.08
N ASN A 230 2.18 3.35 -2.81
CA ASN A 230 2.33 3.38 -4.26
C ASN A 230 3.75 3.79 -4.64
N GLU A 231 3.98 4.23 -5.89
CA GLU A 231 5.30 4.64 -6.36
C GLU A 231 5.74 6.06 -5.96
N PHE A 232 4.91 6.77 -5.19
CA PHE A 232 5.17 8.12 -4.71
C PHE A 232 5.55 8.10 -3.23
N ASN A 233 6.17 9.19 -2.76
CA ASN A 233 6.48 9.36 -1.34
C ASN A 233 5.19 9.29 -0.52
N ASN A 234 5.10 8.33 0.38
CA ASN A 234 3.92 8.11 1.20
C ASN A 234 4.15 8.36 2.70
N ASN A 235 3.07 8.66 3.42
CA ASN A 235 3.04 8.64 4.88
C ASN A 235 1.99 7.64 5.35
N LEU A 236 2.46 6.52 5.90
CA LEU A 236 1.66 5.34 6.23
C LEU A 236 1.70 5.09 7.74
N VAL A 237 0.53 4.99 8.36
CA VAL A 237 0.40 4.82 9.83
C VAL A 237 -0.50 3.60 10.11
N GLY A 238 -0.06 2.69 10.97
CA GLY A 238 -0.84 1.53 11.44
C GLY A 238 -1.76 1.85 12.63
N ASN A 239 -1.23 2.53 13.64
CA ASN A 239 -1.83 2.80 14.97
C ASN A 239 -1.71 1.58 15.91
N ASP A 240 -2.81 1.17 16.56
CA ASP A 240 -2.81 -0.01 17.41
C ASP A 240 -3.08 -1.25 16.55
N GLY A 241 -2.47 -2.38 16.83
CA GLY A 241 -2.65 -3.60 16.04
C GLY A 241 -1.33 -4.28 15.74
N ASN A 242 -1.36 -5.47 15.14
CA ASN A 242 -0.16 -6.03 14.52
C ASN A 242 -0.26 -5.78 13.03
N ASP A 243 0.34 -4.69 12.58
CA ASP A 243 0.09 -4.14 11.25
C ASP A 243 1.13 -4.62 10.23
N SER A 244 0.70 -4.70 8.98
CA SER A 244 1.58 -4.93 7.82
C SER A 244 1.58 -3.69 6.95
N ILE A 245 2.67 -2.93 6.98
CA ILE A 245 2.85 -1.71 6.22
C ILE A 245 3.93 -1.90 5.16
N ASP A 246 3.59 -1.58 3.91
CA ASP A 246 4.46 -1.68 2.73
C ASP A 246 4.50 -0.32 2.04
N GLY A 247 5.68 0.32 1.95
CA GLY A 247 5.88 1.67 1.41
C GLY A 247 5.66 1.77 -0.09
N GLY A 248 6.05 0.75 -0.85
CA GLY A 248 5.97 0.78 -2.31
C GLY A 248 7.27 1.25 -2.94
N ALA A 249 7.28 2.40 -3.61
CA ALA A 249 8.51 3.04 -4.05
C ALA A 249 8.39 4.53 -3.78
N GLY A 250 9.51 5.25 -3.77
CA GLY A 250 9.55 6.62 -3.29
C GLY A 250 10.18 6.68 -1.90
N ASN A 251 10.30 7.89 -1.36
CA ASN A 251 10.86 8.09 -0.03
C ASN A 251 9.72 8.14 0.98
N ASP A 252 9.49 7.03 1.67
CA ASP A 252 8.30 6.81 2.47
C ASP A 252 8.55 7.04 3.97
N SER A 253 7.49 7.39 4.69
CA SER A 253 7.45 7.45 6.15
C SER A 253 6.43 6.43 6.66
N LEU A 254 6.92 5.37 7.30
CA LEU A 254 6.11 4.29 7.85
C LEU A 254 6.17 4.34 9.39
N ASN A 255 4.99 4.24 10.02
CA ASN A 255 4.85 4.16 11.47
C ASN A 255 3.90 3.01 11.82
N GLY A 256 4.41 1.96 12.48
CA GLY A 256 3.62 0.81 12.94
C GLY A 256 2.66 1.25 14.03
N GLY A 257 3.20 1.66 15.18
CA GLY A 257 2.43 2.19 16.30
C GLY A 257 2.53 1.26 17.50
N ASN A 258 1.42 0.73 18.00
CA ASN A 258 1.40 -0.22 19.11
C ASN A 258 1.04 -1.62 18.62
N GLY A 259 1.87 -2.61 18.93
CA GLY A 259 1.69 -4.02 18.62
C GLY A 259 2.92 -4.53 17.88
N ASN A 260 2.88 -5.76 17.35
CA ASN A 260 4.05 -6.33 16.68
C ASN A 260 3.90 -6.12 15.18
N ASP A 261 4.54 -5.10 14.68
CA ASP A 261 4.34 -4.61 13.32
C ASP A 261 5.37 -5.15 12.34
N ARG A 262 4.99 -5.15 11.07
CA ARG A 262 5.86 -5.47 9.95
C ARG A 262 5.89 -4.31 8.97
N LEU A 263 7.06 -3.68 8.85
CA LEU A 263 7.28 -2.49 8.04
C LEU A 263 8.28 -2.81 6.92
N ILE A 264 7.90 -2.52 5.67
CA ILE A 264 8.74 -2.73 4.48
C ILE A 264 8.80 -1.41 3.71
N GLY A 265 9.96 -0.76 3.65
CA GLY A 265 10.14 0.50 2.90
C GLY A 265 10.17 0.27 1.37
N ARG A 266 10.80 -0.82 0.96
CA ARG A 266 11.04 -1.25 -0.43
C ARG A 266 12.03 -0.38 -1.17
N GLY A 267 11.64 0.73 -1.78
CA GLY A 267 12.49 1.39 -2.77
C GLY A 267 12.53 2.89 -2.61
N GLY A 268 13.61 3.43 -2.07
CA GLY A 268 13.82 4.86 -1.86
C GLY A 268 14.61 5.10 -0.60
N SER A 269 14.63 6.31 -0.09
CA SER A 269 15.21 6.60 1.23
C SER A 269 14.09 6.76 2.23
N ASP A 270 13.81 5.68 2.95
CA ASP A 270 12.63 5.54 3.79
C ASP A 270 12.93 5.83 5.25
N ARG A 271 11.87 6.14 6.01
CA ARG A 271 11.90 6.20 7.47
C ARG A 271 10.87 5.23 8.03
N LEU A 272 11.34 4.19 8.71
CA LEU A 272 10.50 3.18 9.36
C LEU A 272 10.59 3.35 10.88
N THR A 273 9.44 3.48 11.54
CA THR A 273 9.31 3.50 13.00
C THR A 273 8.38 2.37 13.43
N GLY A 274 8.91 1.35 14.11
CA GLY A 274 8.12 0.22 14.64
C GLY A 274 7.13 0.70 15.69
N GLY A 275 7.65 1.24 16.79
CA GLY A 275 6.83 1.83 17.85
C GLY A 275 6.92 0.98 19.12
N ALA A 276 5.80 0.49 19.63
CA ALA A 276 5.79 -0.34 20.82
C ALA A 276 5.38 -1.77 20.49
N GLY A 277 6.25 -2.74 20.74
CA GLY A 277 6.02 -4.15 20.48
C GLY A 277 7.28 -4.79 19.91
N ASN A 278 7.17 -5.98 19.33
CA ASN A 278 8.34 -6.65 18.74
C ASN A 278 8.24 -6.56 17.22
N ASP A 279 8.87 -5.55 16.66
CA ASP A 279 8.62 -5.17 15.28
C ASP A 279 9.62 -5.82 14.31
N VAL A 280 9.24 -5.89 13.04
CA VAL A 280 10.10 -6.33 11.94
C VAL A 280 10.21 -5.20 10.93
N LEU A 281 11.41 -4.64 10.78
CA LEU A 281 11.70 -3.54 9.87
C LEU A 281 12.61 -4.02 8.74
N ILE A 282 12.16 -3.80 7.51
CA ILE A 282 12.92 -4.02 6.28
C ILE A 282 13.00 -2.69 5.54
N GLY A 283 14.16 -2.04 5.54
CA GLY A 283 14.35 -0.79 4.79
C GLY A 283 14.14 -1.01 3.30
N GLY A 284 15.02 -1.80 2.70
CA GLY A 284 14.93 -2.18 1.29
C GLY A 284 16.10 -1.62 0.50
N ALA A 285 15.81 -1.07 -0.67
CA ALA A 285 16.77 -0.37 -1.50
C ALA A 285 16.79 1.11 -1.18
N GLY A 286 17.99 1.72 -1.21
CA GLY A 286 18.22 3.10 -0.78
C GLY A 286 18.62 3.22 0.69
N ASN A 287 18.93 4.43 1.15
CA ASN A 287 19.49 4.64 2.49
C ASN A 287 18.36 4.94 3.46
N ASP A 288 18.06 3.99 4.35
CA ASP A 288 16.87 4.07 5.21
C ASP A 288 17.20 4.47 6.64
N VAL A 289 16.21 5.00 7.35
CA VAL A 289 16.27 5.26 8.79
C VAL A 289 15.31 4.32 9.50
N LEU A 290 15.87 3.40 10.27
CA LEU A 290 15.13 2.37 11.00
C LEU A 290 15.11 2.71 12.50
N VAL A 291 13.92 2.73 13.09
CA VAL A 291 13.69 2.98 14.52
C VAL A 291 12.81 1.85 15.03
N GLY A 292 13.35 0.97 15.89
CA GLY A 292 12.58 -0.14 16.45
C GLY A 292 11.54 0.35 17.45
N GLY A 293 11.98 1.19 18.39
CA GLY A 293 11.16 1.70 19.47
C GLY A 293 11.30 0.84 20.74
N THR A 294 10.18 0.43 21.34
CA THR A 294 10.19 -0.38 22.56
C THR A 294 9.79 -1.82 22.29
N GLY A 295 10.71 -2.75 22.55
CA GLY A 295 10.45 -4.18 22.56
C GLY A 295 11.62 -4.90 21.90
N ALA A 296 11.44 -6.14 21.49
CA ALA A 296 12.51 -6.93 20.88
C ALA A 296 12.40 -6.86 19.35
N ASP A 297 13.06 -5.87 18.76
CA ASP A 297 12.87 -5.54 17.35
C ASP A 297 13.82 -6.30 16.43
N ARG A 298 13.41 -6.49 15.18
CA ARG A 298 14.21 -7.17 14.14
C ARG A 298 14.44 -6.25 12.97
N PHE A 299 15.71 -5.89 12.77
CA PHE A 299 16.19 -5.15 11.59
C PHE A 299 16.64 -6.14 10.54
N LEU A 300 15.82 -6.36 9.53
CA LEU A 300 15.96 -7.46 8.58
C LEU A 300 16.55 -6.97 7.25
N TYR A 301 17.65 -7.61 6.86
CA TYR A 301 18.33 -7.39 5.58
C TYR A 301 18.15 -8.62 4.69
N ASP A 302 17.14 -8.57 3.82
CA ASP A 302 16.74 -9.68 2.93
C ASP A 302 16.57 -9.24 1.46
N THR A 303 15.92 -10.10 0.67
CA THR A 303 15.53 -9.82 -0.72
C THR A 303 14.06 -9.44 -0.88
N GLU A 304 13.28 -9.46 0.21
CA GLU A 304 11.87 -9.09 0.19
C GLU A 304 11.68 -7.58 0.05
N GLY A 305 12.59 -6.80 0.65
CA GLY A 305 12.67 -5.35 0.46
C GLY A 305 13.46 -4.91 -0.77
N ALA A 306 14.31 -5.76 -1.35
CA ALA A 306 15.29 -5.33 -2.35
C ALA A 306 14.96 -5.79 -3.78
N PHE A 307 14.69 -4.82 -4.65
CA PHE A 307 14.97 -4.98 -6.07
C PHE A 307 16.49 -5.10 -6.28
N ALA A 308 16.99 -6.34 -6.40
CA ALA A 308 18.40 -6.73 -6.65
C ALA A 308 19.47 -6.34 -5.60
N ARG A 309 20.46 -7.23 -5.40
CA ARG A 309 21.60 -7.11 -4.44
C ARG A 309 22.49 -5.85 -4.58
N ALA A 310 22.29 -5.01 -5.60
CA ALA A 310 23.14 -3.84 -5.85
C ALA A 310 22.70 -2.58 -5.09
N ASP A 311 21.45 -2.54 -4.61
CA ASP A 311 20.81 -1.28 -4.16
C ASP A 311 20.38 -1.28 -2.69
N VAL A 312 20.68 -2.33 -1.93
CA VAL A 312 20.57 -2.39 -0.47
C VAL A 312 21.46 -1.27 0.08
N GLY A 313 20.87 -0.15 0.48
CA GLY A 313 21.63 1.05 0.77
C GLY A 313 22.32 0.98 2.13
N GLN A 314 22.78 2.14 2.57
CA GLN A 314 23.49 2.30 3.84
C GLN A 314 22.50 2.78 4.90
N ASP A 315 21.87 1.83 5.58
CA ASP A 315 20.81 2.16 6.53
C ASP A 315 21.37 2.74 7.83
N SER A 316 20.52 3.46 8.54
CA SER A 316 20.77 3.97 9.87
C SER A 316 19.78 3.39 10.86
N ILE A 317 20.26 2.50 11.73
CA ILE A 317 19.50 1.99 12.87
C ILE A 317 19.68 2.98 14.03
N SER A 318 18.59 3.59 14.47
CA SER A 318 18.64 4.75 15.35
C SER A 318 18.77 4.42 16.83
N ASP A 319 18.17 3.32 17.28
CA ASP A 319 17.89 3.07 18.71
C ASP A 319 18.17 1.65 19.20
N PHE A 320 18.92 0.85 18.43
CA PHE A 320 19.24 -0.55 18.75
C PHE A 320 19.57 -0.80 20.22
N ASN A 321 18.80 -1.64 20.90
CA ASN A 321 18.89 -1.92 22.32
C ASN A 321 18.84 -3.42 22.65
N ARG A 322 20.02 -3.96 22.96
CA ARG A 322 20.20 -5.36 23.38
C ARG A 322 19.44 -5.75 24.65
N SER A 323 19.16 -4.79 25.52
CA SER A 323 18.44 -5.07 26.76
C SER A 323 16.94 -5.27 26.52
N GLN A 324 16.42 -4.72 25.43
CA GLN A 324 15.03 -4.90 25.02
C GLN A 324 14.86 -6.15 24.13
N GLY A 325 15.93 -6.57 23.45
CA GLY A 325 16.00 -7.87 22.78
C GLY A 325 16.34 -7.79 21.31
N ASP A 326 16.68 -6.60 20.81
CA ASP A 326 16.87 -6.33 19.39
C ASP A 326 17.87 -7.25 18.70
N LYS A 327 17.56 -7.54 17.44
CA LYS A 327 18.36 -8.40 16.57
C LYS A 327 18.49 -7.81 15.17
N ILE A 328 19.67 -8.02 14.59
CA ILE A 328 19.87 -7.86 13.15
C ILE A 328 19.65 -9.21 12.50
N VAL A 329 18.81 -9.28 11.49
CA VAL A 329 18.53 -10.52 10.77
C VAL A 329 19.17 -10.44 9.39
N LEU A 330 20.00 -11.44 9.06
CA LEU A 330 20.79 -11.50 7.84
C LEU A 330 20.31 -12.67 6.99
N ASP A 331 19.80 -12.36 5.81
CA ASP A 331 19.34 -13.37 4.85
C ASP A 331 20.50 -13.99 4.07
N ARG A 332 20.56 -15.32 3.96
CA ARG A 332 21.67 -16.01 3.28
C ARG A 332 21.66 -15.88 1.76
N THR A 333 20.56 -15.49 1.14
CA THR A 333 20.52 -15.13 -0.29
C THR A 333 21.26 -13.82 -0.55
N THR A 334 21.22 -12.91 0.42
CA THR A 334 21.91 -11.62 0.41
C THR A 334 23.35 -11.75 0.94
N PHE A 335 23.52 -12.38 2.11
CA PHE A 335 24.77 -12.65 2.82
C PHE A 335 25.26 -14.09 2.56
N THR A 336 25.64 -14.35 1.31
CA THR A 336 25.95 -15.70 0.79
C THR A 336 27.15 -16.42 1.41
N VAL A 337 28.09 -15.72 2.06
CA VAL A 337 29.31 -16.34 2.61
C VAL A 337 29.26 -16.62 4.11
N LEU A 338 28.09 -16.46 4.75
CA LEU A 338 27.91 -16.79 6.16
C LEU A 338 28.05 -18.31 6.40
N SER A 339 28.70 -18.71 7.49
CA SER A 339 28.89 -20.11 7.87
C SER A 339 27.73 -20.69 8.68
N SER A 340 26.94 -19.84 9.35
CA SER A 340 25.83 -20.25 10.23
C SER A 340 24.60 -20.70 9.44
N THR A 341 23.95 -21.79 9.85
CA THR A 341 22.70 -22.25 9.22
C THR A 341 21.50 -21.40 9.64
N SER A 342 20.48 -21.35 8.79
CA SER A 342 19.24 -20.60 9.05
C SER A 342 18.63 -20.95 10.42
N GLY A 343 18.08 -19.93 11.10
CA GLY A 343 17.50 -20.01 12.44
C GLY A 343 18.51 -19.94 13.58
N ASN A 344 19.80 -19.79 13.30
CA ASN A 344 20.85 -19.71 14.33
C ASN A 344 21.43 -18.31 14.44
N SER A 345 22.02 -18.02 15.59
CA SER A 345 22.88 -16.86 15.74
C SER A 345 24.09 -16.94 14.80
N LEU A 346 24.62 -15.78 14.44
CA LEU A 346 25.87 -15.70 13.67
C LEU A 346 27.00 -16.40 14.43
N ALA A 347 27.80 -17.19 13.72
CA ALA A 347 28.92 -17.92 14.27
C ALA A 347 30.00 -16.93 14.71
N ALA A 348 30.64 -17.21 15.86
CA ALA A 348 31.61 -16.29 16.44
C ALA A 348 32.79 -15.98 15.49
N ASN A 349 33.17 -16.92 14.62
CA ASN A 349 34.22 -16.75 13.61
C ASN A 349 33.79 -15.89 12.41
N ASP A 350 32.49 -15.66 12.21
CA ASP A 350 31.97 -14.79 11.16
C ASP A 350 31.82 -13.34 11.63
N PHE A 351 31.97 -13.05 12.92
CA PHE A 351 31.80 -11.71 13.48
C PHE A 351 33.11 -11.18 14.07
N ALA A 352 33.45 -9.93 13.78
CA ALA A 352 34.58 -9.25 14.41
C ALA A 352 34.26 -7.78 14.74
N ILE A 353 34.94 -7.26 15.76
CA ILE A 353 34.84 -5.86 16.19
C ILE A 353 36.14 -5.13 15.86
N ALA A 354 36.04 -4.01 15.15
CA ALA A 354 37.14 -3.12 14.86
C ALA A 354 37.09 -1.89 15.78
N GLY A 355 38.20 -1.61 16.48
CA GLY A 355 38.33 -0.50 17.42
C GLY A 355 39.07 0.73 16.87
N LEU A 356 39.28 0.81 15.56
CA LEU A 356 40.01 1.90 14.89
C LEU A 356 39.10 2.65 13.93
N ASP A 357 39.20 3.98 13.94
CA ASP A 357 38.65 4.82 12.87
C ASP A 357 39.54 4.62 11.64
N VAL A 358 38.96 4.21 10.51
CA VAL A 358 39.39 4.48 9.12
C VAL A 358 39.21 3.27 8.19
N LEU A 359 38.46 3.56 7.11
CA LEU A 359 38.32 2.84 5.86
C LEU A 359 39.67 2.37 5.28
N GLY A 360 39.75 1.11 4.82
CA GLY A 360 40.84 0.66 3.96
C GLY A 360 42.08 0.10 4.66
N ILE A 361 41.97 -0.39 5.90
CA ILE A 361 43.01 -1.26 6.48
C ILE A 361 42.98 -2.59 5.71
N PRO A 362 44.11 -3.13 5.24
CA PRO A 362 44.16 -4.54 4.84
C PRO A 362 43.68 -5.38 6.03
N LEU A 363 42.58 -6.09 5.84
CA LEU A 363 42.06 -7.00 6.86
C LEU A 363 43.19 -7.96 7.23
N THR A 364 43.72 -7.86 8.44
CA THR A 364 44.81 -8.70 8.95
C THR A 364 44.33 -9.41 10.21
N GLY A 365 44.80 -10.63 10.43
CA GLY A 365 44.37 -11.45 11.57
C GLY A 365 42.89 -11.83 11.51
N GLU A 366 42.17 -11.69 12.63
CA GLU A 366 40.77 -12.13 12.77
C GLU A 366 39.80 -11.36 11.85
N LEU A 367 40.13 -10.11 11.49
CA LEU A 367 39.33 -9.28 10.58
C LEU A 367 39.30 -9.82 9.14
N LEU A 368 40.32 -10.56 8.71
CA LEU A 368 40.38 -11.13 7.34
C LEU A 368 39.32 -12.21 7.14
N ASN A 369 39.01 -12.96 8.20
CA ASN A 369 38.16 -14.14 8.13
C ASN A 369 36.70 -13.84 8.49
N ALA A 370 36.45 -12.79 9.27
CA ALA A 370 35.11 -12.35 9.63
C ALA A 370 34.31 -11.93 8.40
N LYS A 371 33.03 -12.29 8.40
CA LYS A 371 32.06 -11.95 7.33
C LYS A 371 31.30 -10.68 7.66
N ILE A 372 31.06 -10.42 8.94
CA ILE A 372 30.46 -9.19 9.45
C ILE A 372 31.48 -8.50 10.36
N VAL A 373 31.78 -7.23 10.06
CA VAL A 373 32.71 -6.42 10.84
C VAL A 373 31.97 -5.21 11.40
N TYR A 374 32.02 -5.03 12.72
CA TYR A 374 31.43 -3.89 13.41
C TYR A 374 32.50 -2.91 13.87
N ASN A 375 32.40 -1.64 13.50
CA ASN A 375 33.26 -0.59 14.02
C ASN A 375 32.65 0.05 15.27
N SER A 376 33.24 -0.23 16.43
CA SER A 376 32.72 0.21 17.73
C SER A 376 32.97 1.69 18.04
N ARG A 377 33.65 2.45 17.17
CA ARG A 377 33.85 3.89 17.36
C ARG A 377 32.79 4.74 16.69
N ASN A 378 32.32 4.31 15.53
CA ASN A 378 31.40 5.09 14.69
C ASN A 378 30.10 4.35 14.36
N GLY A 379 29.92 3.11 14.84
CA GLY A 379 28.69 2.36 14.67
C GLY A 379 28.52 1.70 13.29
N SER A 380 29.54 1.66 12.43
CA SER A 380 29.41 1.11 11.09
C SER A 380 29.47 -0.43 11.04
N LEU A 381 28.61 -1.05 10.23
CA LEU A 381 28.58 -2.50 9.95
C LEU A 381 28.95 -2.78 8.50
N TYR A 382 29.89 -3.70 8.32
CA TYR A 382 30.42 -4.07 7.01
C TYR A 382 30.23 -5.56 6.75
N TYR A 383 29.92 -5.91 5.51
CA TYR A 383 29.94 -7.27 4.99
C TYR A 383 31.18 -7.53 4.13
N ASN A 384 31.90 -8.61 4.45
CA ASN A 384 33.16 -9.00 3.83
C ASN A 384 33.02 -10.33 3.06
N GLN A 385 33.04 -10.26 1.73
CA GLN A 385 33.08 -11.44 0.86
C GLN A 385 34.54 -11.86 0.57
N ASN A 386 35.17 -12.54 1.53
CA ASN A 386 36.48 -13.17 1.38
C ASN A 386 37.63 -12.21 1.00
N GLY A 387 37.77 -11.11 1.74
CA GLY A 387 38.90 -10.18 1.60
C GLY A 387 38.76 -9.20 0.44
N THR A 388 37.67 -9.30 -0.32
CA THR A 388 37.24 -8.27 -1.26
C THR A 388 35.95 -7.70 -0.69
N ALA A 389 35.92 -6.39 -0.43
CA ALA A 389 34.69 -5.72 -0.08
C ALA A 389 33.79 -5.67 -1.33
N VAL A 390 32.98 -6.70 -1.53
CA VAL A 390 32.06 -6.81 -2.68
C VAL A 390 30.62 -6.78 -2.17
N GLY A 391 29.83 -5.86 -2.74
CA GLY A 391 28.41 -5.63 -2.45
C GLY A 391 28.21 -4.73 -1.23
N PHE A 392 27.27 -3.79 -1.30
CA PHE A 392 26.94 -2.73 -0.34
C PHE A 392 27.93 -1.55 -0.30
N GLY A 393 27.58 -0.45 -0.98
CA GLY A 393 28.34 0.81 -0.98
C GLY A 393 29.83 0.71 -1.32
N SER A 394 30.58 1.79 -1.05
CA SER A 394 32.05 1.78 -1.13
C SER A 394 32.63 0.98 0.04
N GLY A 395 32.96 -0.30 -0.19
CA GLY A 395 33.71 -1.08 0.79
C GLY A 395 32.88 -1.99 1.71
N GLY A 396 31.66 -2.35 1.35
CA GLY A 396 30.87 -3.38 2.05
C GLY A 396 29.98 -2.84 3.18
N LEU A 397 29.86 -1.53 3.33
CA LEU A 397 29.04 -0.87 4.35
C LEU A 397 27.55 -1.04 4.00
N PHE A 398 26.77 -1.60 4.92
CA PHE A 398 25.33 -1.80 4.73
C PHE A 398 24.48 -1.19 5.85
N ALA A 399 25.04 -0.93 7.03
CA ALA A 399 24.30 -0.32 8.13
C ALA A 399 25.20 0.52 9.04
N THR A 400 24.59 1.49 9.71
CA THR A 400 25.20 2.32 10.75
C THR A 400 24.27 2.40 11.97
N PHE A 401 24.84 2.52 13.17
CA PHE A 401 24.08 2.77 14.39
C PHE A 401 24.29 4.19 14.88
N SER A 402 23.19 4.91 15.11
CA SER A 402 23.25 6.27 15.67
C SER A 402 23.71 6.28 17.14
N ASN A 403 23.38 5.24 17.90
CA ASN A 403 23.72 5.12 19.32
C ASN A 403 25.02 4.33 19.60
N VAL A 404 25.68 3.80 18.57
CA VAL A 404 26.94 3.03 18.64
C VAL A 404 26.92 1.96 19.77
N PRO A 405 26.08 0.92 19.66
CA PRO A 405 25.89 -0.06 20.72
C PRO A 405 27.13 -0.96 20.88
N THR A 406 27.22 -1.67 22.00
CA THR A 406 28.14 -2.82 22.07
C THR A 406 27.47 -4.01 21.40
N LEU A 407 28.13 -4.69 20.46
CA LEU A 407 27.55 -5.85 19.75
C LEU A 407 28.32 -7.14 20.01
N ALA A 408 27.64 -8.26 19.85
CA ALA A 408 28.17 -9.61 19.84
C ALA A 408 27.52 -10.42 18.70
N ALA A 409 28.13 -11.54 18.32
CA ALA A 409 27.59 -12.43 17.29
C ALA A 409 26.15 -12.91 17.60
N SER A 410 25.79 -13.02 18.88
CA SER A 410 24.44 -13.36 19.35
C SER A 410 23.36 -12.31 19.05
N ASP A 411 23.76 -11.10 18.67
CA ASP A 411 22.85 -10.02 18.28
C ASP A 411 22.42 -10.13 16.81
N PHE A 412 23.00 -11.08 16.07
CA PHE A 412 22.67 -11.38 14.69
C PHE A 412 21.96 -12.73 14.60
N ILE A 413 20.92 -12.81 13.77
CA ILE A 413 20.23 -14.04 13.39
C ILE A 413 20.46 -14.27 11.90
N VAL A 414 20.76 -15.50 11.50
CA VAL A 414 20.89 -15.87 10.09
C VAL A 414 19.61 -16.56 9.62
N GLN A 415 19.04 -16.14 8.49
CA GLN A 415 17.84 -16.74 7.89
C GLN A 415 18.08 -17.23 6.45
N ALA A 416 17.15 -18.01 5.90
CA ALA A 416 17.32 -18.75 4.65
C ALA A 416 16.87 -17.96 3.43
#